data_AF-A0A524J590-F1
#
_entry.id   AF-A0A524J590-F1
#
_cell.length_a   1.000
_cell.length_b   1.000
_cell.length_c   1.000
_cell.angle_alpha   90.00
_cell.angle_beta   90.00
_cell.angle_gamma   90.00
#
_symmetry.space_group_name_H-M   'P 1'
#
loop_
_entity.id
_entity.type
_entity.pdbx_description
1 polymer ?
#
loop_
_entity_poly.entity_id
_entity_poly.type
_entity_poly.pdbx_seq_one_letter_code
_entity_poly.pdbx_strand_id
1 'polypeptide(L)'
;MSMSHLSGVTEIWRKIMKVFALGGYGKTGLPAIELLAQSDRVTEIAVGGRHLERAENAAKKIGKKAIAVQVDGTNEEQLTSLLAGYDIVVNAAYNKTILPT
;
A
#
# COMPACT_ATOMS: atom_id res chain seq x y z
N MET A 1 -12.82 32.47 20.42
CA MET A 1 -12.09 31.19 20.58
C MET A 1 -10.71 31.35 19.93
N SER A 2 -9.65 30.96 20.63
CA SER A 2 -8.26 31.09 20.15
C SER A 2 -7.96 30.08 19.03
N MET A 3 -7.22 30.49 17.99
CA MET A 3 -6.74 29.60 16.91
C MET A 3 -5.92 28.41 17.44
N SER A 4 -5.31 28.52 18.63
CA SER A 4 -4.55 27.43 19.26
C SER A 4 -5.41 26.26 19.74
N HIS A 5 -6.72 26.46 19.97
CA HIS A 5 -7.62 25.37 20.36
C HIS A 5 -8.14 24.59 19.15
N LEU A 6 -8.10 25.17 17.94
CA LEU A 6 -8.53 24.50 16.71
C LEU A 6 -7.47 23.54 16.16
N SER A 7 -6.17 23.84 16.33
CA SER A 7 -5.07 22.98 15.86
C SER A 7 -5.07 21.62 16.57
N GLY A 8 -5.34 21.59 17.87
CA GLY A 8 -5.43 20.35 18.65
C GLY A 8 -6.60 19.46 18.22
N VAL A 9 -7.76 20.05 17.89
CA VAL A 9 -8.93 19.27 17.42
C VAL A 9 -8.69 18.65 16.04
N THR A 10 -8.00 19.35 15.13
CA THR A 10 -7.64 18.79 13.82
C THR A 10 -6.58 17.69 13.88
N GLU A 11 -5.75 17.67 14.92
CA GLU A 11 -4.71 16.65 15.11
C GLU A 11 -5.30 15.34 15.68
N ILE A 12 -6.33 15.43 16.53
CA ILE A 12 -7.03 14.29 17.16
C ILE A 12 -7.76 13.40 16.14
N TRP A 13 -8.17 13.95 14.98
CA TRP A 13 -8.83 13.20 13.91
C TRP A 13 -7.92 12.90 12.72
N ARG A 14 -6.59 12.96 12.88
CA ARG A 14 -5.66 12.70 11.77
C ARG A 14 -5.74 11.22 11.37
N LYS A 15 -6.58 10.91 10.37
CA LYS A 15 -6.70 9.55 9.82
C LYS A 15 -5.33 9.10 9.31
N ILE A 16 -4.83 8.03 9.92
CA ILE A 16 -3.68 7.26 9.47
C ILE A 16 -4.19 6.17 8.54
N MET A 17 -3.42 5.86 7.49
CA MET A 17 -3.82 4.97 6.41
C MET A 17 -2.84 3.82 6.29
N LYS A 18 -3.39 2.61 6.13
CA LYS A 18 -2.66 1.43 5.68
C LYS A 18 -2.92 1.20 4.19
N VAL A 19 -1.86 0.95 3.42
CA VAL A 19 -1.93 0.75 1.97
C VAL A 19 -1.61 -0.71 1.64
N PHE A 20 -2.47 -1.35 0.85
CA PHE A 20 -2.15 -2.61 0.18
C PHE A 20 -1.86 -2.35 -1.29
N ALA A 21 -0.69 -2.73 -1.77
CA ALA A 21 -0.23 -2.47 -3.13
C ALA A 21 -0.04 -3.77 -3.92
N LEU A 22 -1.10 -4.20 -4.62
CA LEU A 22 -1.05 -5.37 -5.49
C LEU A 22 -0.27 -5.01 -6.77
N GLY A 23 0.82 -5.73 -7.05
CA GLY A 23 1.76 -5.35 -8.10
C GLY A 23 2.68 -4.19 -7.71
N GLY A 24 2.82 -3.91 -6.42
CA GLY A 24 3.60 -2.77 -5.89
C GLY A 24 5.10 -2.80 -6.20
N TYR A 25 5.68 -3.94 -6.59
CA TYR A 25 7.08 -4.03 -7.05
C TYR A 25 7.24 -3.85 -8.57
N GLY A 26 6.14 -3.54 -9.28
CA GLY A 26 6.12 -3.32 -10.72
C GLY A 26 6.59 -1.93 -11.14
N LYS A 27 6.71 -1.70 -12.45
CA LYS A 27 7.18 -0.43 -13.03
C LYS A 27 6.32 0.78 -12.63
N THR A 28 5.02 0.58 -12.51
CA THR A 28 4.06 1.63 -12.11
C THR A 28 3.79 1.61 -10.61
N GLY A 29 3.66 0.41 -10.03
CA GLY A 29 3.35 0.24 -8.60
C GLY A 29 4.43 0.81 -7.69
N LEU A 30 5.71 0.57 -8.00
CA LEU A 30 6.82 0.98 -7.14
C LEU A 30 6.93 2.49 -6.94
N PRO A 31 7.01 3.33 -8.00
CA PRO A 31 7.08 4.78 -7.81
C PRO A 31 5.81 5.34 -7.12
N ALA A 32 4.64 4.73 -7.33
CA ALA A 32 3.41 5.15 -6.67
C ALA A 32 3.48 4.93 -5.14
N ILE A 33 3.96 3.77 -4.70
CA ILE A 33 4.08 3.47 -3.27
C ILE A 33 5.27 4.17 -2.60
N GLU A 34 6.35 4.46 -3.34
CA GLU A 34 7.45 5.31 -2.87
C GLU A 34 6.96 6.72 -2.57
N LEU A 35 6.09 7.28 -3.43
CA LEU A 35 5.46 8.59 -3.20
C LEU A 35 4.53 8.55 -1.98
N LEU A 36 3.68 7.51 -1.86
CA LEU A 36 2.79 7.36 -0.71
C LEU A 36 3.56 7.24 0.61
N ALA A 37 4.70 6.55 0.62
CA ALA A 37 5.54 6.38 1.80
C ALA A 37 6.09 7.69 2.39
N GLN A 38 6.20 8.75 1.57
CA GLN A 38 6.64 10.08 2.00
C GLN A 38 5.60 10.78 2.88
N SER A 39 4.33 10.35 2.84
CA SER A 39 3.27 10.93 3.66
C SER A 39 3.32 10.41 5.09
N ASP A 40 3.30 11.31 6.07
CA ASP A 40 3.13 10.97 7.50
C ASP A 40 1.72 10.47 7.84
N ARG A 41 0.80 10.47 6.86
CA ARG A 41 -0.51 9.83 6.98
C ARG A 41 -0.46 8.35 6.62
N VAL A 42 0.58 7.88 5.94
CA VAL A 42 0.77 6.46 5.63
C VAL A 42 1.74 5.86 6.65
N THR A 43 1.29 4.86 7.39
CA THR A 43 2.11 4.15 8.39
C THR A 43 2.54 2.77 7.95
N GLU A 44 1.83 2.17 6.99
CA GLU A 44 2.08 0.81 6.54
C GLU A 44 1.78 0.67 5.05
N ILE A 45 2.66 -0.01 4.33
CA ILE A 45 2.50 -0.41 2.93
C ILE A 45 2.82 -1.89 2.81
N ALA A 46 1.81 -2.71 2.55
CA ALA A 46 2.03 -4.09 2.12
C ALA A 46 2.26 -4.15 0.62
N VAL A 47 3.46 -4.58 0.23
CA VAL A 47 3.82 -4.80 -1.18
C VAL A 47 3.39 -6.22 -1.56
N GLY A 48 2.28 -6.31 -2.26
CA GLY A 48 1.65 -7.57 -2.66
C GLY A 48 2.05 -8.05 -4.06
N GLY A 49 2.32 -9.34 -4.20
CA GLY A 49 2.28 -10.02 -5.50
C GLY A 49 2.86 -11.43 -5.48
N ARG A 50 2.91 -12.05 -6.67
CA ARG A 50 3.27 -13.47 -6.82
C ARG A 50 4.72 -13.79 -6.45
N HIS A 51 5.63 -12.84 -6.67
CA HIS A 51 7.06 -13.03 -6.45
C HIS A 51 7.49 -12.39 -5.13
N LEU A 52 7.57 -13.19 -4.06
CA LEU A 52 7.91 -12.72 -2.71
C LEU A 52 9.24 -11.95 -2.68
N GLU A 53 10.30 -12.49 -3.28
CA GLU A 53 11.62 -11.83 -3.33
C GLU A 53 11.57 -10.42 -3.93
N ARG A 54 10.75 -10.21 -4.99
CA ARG A 54 10.59 -8.89 -5.59
C ARG A 54 9.84 -7.92 -4.67
N ALA A 55 8.84 -8.44 -3.95
CA ALA A 55 8.13 -7.66 -2.93
C ALA A 55 9.06 -7.29 -1.77
N GLU A 56 9.90 -8.20 -1.30
CA GLU A 56 10.90 -7.94 -0.26
C GLU A 56 11.91 -6.88 -0.68
N ASN A 57 12.42 -6.95 -1.91
CA ASN A 57 13.33 -5.95 -2.45
C ASN A 57 12.68 -4.57 -2.54
N ALA A 58 11.40 -4.49 -2.93
CA ALA A 58 10.65 -3.24 -2.93
C ALA A 58 10.39 -2.71 -1.51
N ALA A 59 10.01 -3.58 -0.57
CA ALA A 59 9.80 -3.20 0.83
C ALA A 59 11.10 -2.66 1.47
N LYS A 60 12.25 -3.30 1.19
CA LYS A 60 13.57 -2.82 1.63
C LYS A 60 13.89 -1.41 1.11
N LYS A 61 13.52 -1.10 -0.15
CA LYS A 61 13.71 0.25 -0.72
C LYS A 61 12.87 1.32 -0.03
N ILE A 62 11.64 1.00 0.35
CA ILE A 62 10.74 1.91 1.06
C ILE A 62 11.15 2.08 2.54
N GLY A 63 11.69 1.01 3.14
CA GLY A 63 12.16 1.01 4.52
C GLY A 63 11.06 0.67 5.52
N LYS A 64 11.12 1.27 6.72
CA LYS A 64 10.35 0.84 7.92
C LYS A 64 8.82 0.81 7.78
N LYS A 65 8.26 1.49 6.78
CA LYS A 65 6.81 1.52 6.53
C LYS A 65 6.33 0.34 5.69
N ALA A 66 7.23 -0.45 5.09
CA ALA A 66 6.83 -1.45 4.11
C ALA A 66 7.11 -2.88 4.57
N ILE A 67 6.17 -3.77 4.23
CA ILE A 67 6.28 -5.22 4.40
C ILE A 67 6.00 -5.90 3.05
N ALA A 68 6.58 -7.08 2.84
CA ALA A 68 6.32 -7.89 1.66
C ALA A 68 5.21 -8.92 1.94
N VAL A 69 4.30 -9.10 0.99
CA VAL A 69 3.21 -10.08 1.10
C VAL A 69 3.15 -10.89 -0.20
N GLN A 70 3.32 -12.20 -0.10
CA GLN A 70 3.10 -13.09 -1.23
C GLN A 70 1.59 -13.31 -1.42
N VAL A 71 1.09 -12.96 -2.61
CA VAL A 71 -0.34 -13.08 -2.94
C VAL A 71 -0.51 -13.26 -4.45
N ASP A 72 -1.47 -14.10 -4.84
CA ASP A 72 -1.93 -14.13 -6.23
C ASP A 72 -3.12 -13.19 -6.41
N GLY A 73 -3.02 -12.28 -7.38
CA GLY A 73 -4.06 -11.32 -7.70
C GLY A 73 -5.34 -11.94 -8.26
N THR A 74 -5.31 -13.22 -8.64
CA THR A 74 -6.48 -13.98 -9.10
C THR A 74 -7.12 -14.83 -8.01
N ASN A 75 -6.57 -14.84 -6.79
CA ASN A 75 -7.14 -15.58 -5.66
C ASN A 75 -8.04 -14.65 -4.82
N GLU A 76 -9.34 -14.67 -5.11
CA GLU A 76 -10.33 -13.78 -4.49
C GLU A 76 -10.46 -13.97 -2.98
N GLU A 77 -10.48 -15.20 -2.49
CA GLU A 77 -10.64 -15.52 -1.07
C GLU A 77 -9.43 -15.00 -0.25
N GLN A 78 -8.23 -15.22 -0.78
CA GLN A 78 -6.99 -14.71 -0.17
C GLN A 78 -6.97 -13.18 -0.16
N LEU A 79 -7.33 -12.54 -1.27
CA LEU A 79 -7.38 -11.07 -1.36
C LEU A 79 -8.42 -10.49 -0.40
N THR A 80 -9.64 -11.03 -0.35
CA THR A 80 -10.70 -10.54 0.52
C THR A 80 -10.27 -10.53 1.98
N SER A 81 -9.64 -11.62 2.42
CA SER A 81 -9.13 -11.73 3.79
C SER A 81 -7.99 -10.75 4.08
N LEU A 82 -7.06 -10.56 3.14
CA LEU A 82 -5.93 -9.65 3.29
C LEU A 82 -6.36 -8.17 3.28
N LEU A 83 -7.25 -7.80 2.35
CA LEU A 83 -7.62 -6.41 2.09
C LEU A 83 -8.48 -5.78 3.20
N ALA A 84 -9.20 -6.61 3.98
CA ALA A 84 -10.07 -6.13 5.07
C ALA A 84 -9.36 -5.26 6.11
N GLY A 85 -8.03 -5.38 6.24
CA GLY A 85 -7.21 -4.60 7.18
C GLY A 85 -6.62 -3.29 6.61
N TYR A 86 -6.92 -2.92 5.36
CA TYR A 86 -6.29 -1.78 4.68
C TYR A 86 -7.30 -0.69 4.31
N ASP A 87 -6.86 0.56 4.36
CA ASP A 87 -7.67 1.74 4.00
C ASP A 87 -7.64 2.05 2.50
N ILE A 88 -6.52 1.75 1.86
CA ILE A 88 -6.26 2.07 0.45
C ILE A 88 -5.78 0.80 -0.24
N VAL A 89 -6.38 0.53 -1.40
CA VAL A 89 -5.90 -0.48 -2.34
C VAL A 89 -5.30 0.21 -3.55
N VAL A 90 -4.02 -0.03 -3.79
CA VAL A 90 -3.34 0.34 -5.04
C VAL A 90 -3.24 -0.93 -5.89
N ASN A 91 -4.08 -1.05 -6.90
CA ASN A 91 -3.98 -2.13 -7.88
C ASN A 91 -3.14 -1.67 -9.08
N ALA A 92 -1.88 -2.13 -9.12
CA ALA A 92 -0.95 -1.94 -10.22
C ALA A 92 -0.51 -3.27 -10.83
N ALA A 93 -1.27 -4.35 -10.58
CA ALA A 93 -0.99 -5.65 -11.15
C ALA A 93 -1.34 -5.67 -12.64
N TYR A 94 -0.49 -6.37 -13.39
CA TYR A 94 -0.71 -6.65 -14.80
C TYR A 94 -0.73 -8.15 -15.00
N ASN A 95 -1.73 -8.62 -15.75
CA ASN A 95 -1.84 -10.00 -16.19
C ASN A 95 -2.24 -10.01 -17.67
N LYS A 96 -1.36 -10.54 -18.53
CA LYS A 96 -1.56 -10.61 -19.98
C LYS A 96 -2.84 -11.38 -20.36
N THR A 97 -3.24 -12.34 -19.54
CA THR A 97 -4.46 -13.14 -19.77
C THR A 97 -5.73 -12.33 -19.51
N ILE A 98 -5.66 -11.33 -18.62
CA ILE A 98 -6.81 -10.51 -18.21
C ILE A 98 -6.85 -9.17 -18.97
N LEU A 99 -5.68 -8.57 -19.20
CA LEU A 99 -5.49 -7.33 -19.95
C LEU A 99 -4.56 -7.61 -21.14
N PRO A 100 -5.09 -8.11 -22.26
CA PRO A 100 -4.30 -8.29 -23.47
C PRO A 100 -3.88 -6.93 -24.05
N THR A 101 -2.65 -6.86 -24.57
CA THR A 101 -2.08 -5.71 -25.28
C THR A 101 -2.14 -5.91 -26.78
#